data_AF-A0A0D0I739-F1
#
_entry.id   AF-A0A0D0I739-F1
#
_cell.length_a   1.000
_cell.length_b   1.000
_cell.length_c   1.000
_cell.angle_alpha   90.00
_cell.angle_beta   90.00
_cell.angle_gamma   90.00
#
_symmetry.space_group_name_H-M   'P 1'
#
loop_
_entity.id
_entity.type
_entity.pdbx_description
1 polymer ?
#
loop_
_entity_poly.entity_id
_entity_poly.type
_entity_poly.pdbx_seq_one_letter_code
_entity_poly.pdbx_strand_id
1 'polypeptide(L)'
;MGYCLNVYNLLKSGDTNWVHYVLTPVKELVLGGSIAGNDVLWFLTSLFMVQIIFNELKKRNVKSWLIVIVAISIAVVCHMFDITKPAYLANVSMGIALYSLGYMLRDIQYDKKVFGVAFAAYIAIMLIEPSHIDLRTNTLNENGCYILALLFSICGCITVNNIFKHIPHLPFLTYIGKNSMDFYVMHMLVLGVITMLPWSEWMIPNSVVFGVMCIACLTVPAFLGYLLEHSRYSWVLGKTNK
;
A
#
# COMPACT_ATOMS: atom_id res chain seq x y z
N MET A 1 -6.80 9.78 14.78
CA MET A 1 -7.34 8.54 15.38
C MET A 1 -6.26 7.48 15.58
N GLY A 2 -5.54 7.03 14.55
CA GLY A 2 -4.45 6.03 14.71
C GLY A 2 -3.40 6.46 15.73
N TYR A 3 -2.94 7.71 15.67
CA TYR A 3 -2.00 8.24 16.66
C TYR A 3 -2.57 8.26 18.09
N CYS A 4 -3.86 8.53 18.26
CA CYS A 4 -4.51 8.50 19.58
C CYS A 4 -4.50 7.10 20.19
N LEU A 5 -4.68 6.05 19.37
CA LEU A 5 -4.56 4.66 19.80
C LEU A 5 -3.12 4.35 20.23
N ASN A 6 -2.13 4.86 19.49
CA ASN A 6 -0.72 4.71 19.85
C ASN A 6 -0.40 5.39 21.20
N VAL A 7 -0.87 6.61 21.42
CA VAL A 7 -0.73 7.34 22.69
C VAL A 7 -1.35 6.56 23.85
N TYR A 8 -2.55 6.00 23.67
CA TYR A 8 -3.17 5.16 24.69
C TYR A 8 -2.33 3.92 25.03
N ASN A 9 -1.74 3.27 24.01
CA ASN A 9 -0.87 2.11 24.24
C ASN A 9 0.40 2.49 25.01
N LEU A 10 1.02 3.63 24.69
CA LEU A 10 2.18 4.15 25.41
C LEU A 10 1.86 4.44 26.88
N LEU A 11 0.69 5.03 27.15
CA LEU A 11 0.20 5.27 28.51
C LEU A 11 -0.05 3.95 29.25
N LYS A 12 -0.64 2.95 28.59
CA LYS A 12 -0.87 1.61 29.17
C LYS A 12 0.44 0.90 29.49
N SER A 13 1.50 1.10 28.70
CA SER A 13 2.84 0.57 28.99
C SER A 13 3.60 1.34 30.08
N GLY A 14 3.03 2.43 30.62
CA GLY A 14 3.67 3.24 31.66
C GLY A 14 4.75 4.19 31.14
N ASP A 15 4.76 4.47 29.83
CA ASP A 15 5.74 5.38 29.22
C ASP A 15 5.38 6.84 29.50
N THR A 16 6.30 7.61 30.07
CA THR A 16 6.10 9.02 30.42
C THR A 16 7.01 9.97 29.64
N ASN A 17 7.83 9.45 28.72
CA ASN A 17 8.81 10.26 28.02
C ASN A 17 8.18 11.06 26.87
N TRP A 18 8.15 12.39 27.00
CA TRP A 18 7.58 13.30 25.99
C TRP A 18 8.16 13.10 24.57
N VAL A 19 9.40 12.61 24.45
CA VAL A 19 10.04 12.31 23.15
C VAL A 19 9.19 11.32 22.36
N HIS A 20 8.62 10.31 23.03
CA HIS A 20 7.83 9.26 22.39
C HIS A 20 6.45 9.77 21.95
N TYR A 21 5.96 10.86 22.57
CA TYR A 21 4.69 11.50 22.26
C TYR A 21 4.78 12.63 21.22
N VAL A 22 5.98 13.10 20.87
CA VAL A 22 6.11 14.26 19.96
C VAL A 22 7.20 14.04 18.94
N LEU A 23 8.42 13.74 19.37
CA LEU A 23 9.57 13.68 18.46
C LEU A 23 9.60 12.39 17.65
N THR A 24 9.24 11.26 18.25
CA THR A 24 9.16 9.95 17.57
C THR A 24 8.16 9.98 16.41
N PRO A 25 6.91 10.45 16.58
CA PRO A 25 5.95 10.59 15.47
C PRO A 25 6.43 11.48 14.33
N VAL A 26 7.09 12.60 14.64
CA VAL A 26 7.65 13.50 13.62
C VAL A 26 8.77 12.81 12.86
N LYS A 27 9.66 12.11 13.56
CA LYS A 27 10.74 11.33 12.95
C LYS A 27 10.20 10.21 12.06
N GLU A 28 9.15 9.52 12.48
CA GLU A 28 8.47 8.48 11.71
C GLU A 28 7.84 9.05 10.43
N LEU A 29 7.15 10.19 10.52
CA LEU A 29 6.57 10.83 9.35
C LEU A 29 7.64 11.26 8.34
N VAL A 30 8.72 11.89 8.82
CA VAL A 30 9.81 12.41 7.98
C VAL A 30 10.65 11.30 7.36
N LEU A 31 10.90 10.21 8.08
CA LEU A 31 11.78 9.13 7.59
C LEU A 31 11.01 7.94 6.99
N GLY A 32 9.75 7.75 7.34
CA GLY A 32 9.01 6.50 7.12
C GLY A 32 7.72 6.61 6.30
N GLY A 33 7.14 7.80 6.08
CA GLY A 33 5.88 7.88 5.32
C GLY A 33 4.63 8.09 6.15
N SER A 34 4.67 7.71 7.42
CA SER A 34 3.50 7.53 8.27
C SER A 34 3.84 7.76 9.73
N ILE A 35 2.79 7.86 10.54
CA ILE A 35 2.88 8.00 11.99
C ILE A 35 2.40 6.69 12.62
N ALA A 36 3.02 6.30 13.73
CA ALA A 36 2.61 5.15 14.52
C ALA A 36 1.08 5.10 14.74
N GLY A 37 0.52 3.91 14.51
CA GLY A 37 -0.91 3.63 14.62
C GLY A 37 -1.66 3.66 13.29
N ASN A 38 -1.04 4.11 12.19
CA ASN A 38 -1.53 3.83 10.84
C ASN A 38 -0.39 3.83 9.82
N ASP A 39 0.44 2.79 9.86
CA ASP A 39 1.64 2.69 9.03
C ASP A 39 1.30 2.79 7.54
N VAL A 40 0.17 2.24 7.13
CA VAL A 40 -0.36 2.15 5.78
C VAL A 40 -0.47 3.51 5.06
N LEU A 41 -0.49 4.62 5.80
CA LEU A 41 -0.41 5.98 5.23
C LEU A 41 0.86 6.25 4.42
N TRP A 42 1.95 5.48 4.63
CA TRP A 42 3.21 5.62 3.90
C TRP A 42 3.02 5.59 2.39
N PHE A 43 2.08 4.76 1.93
CA PHE A 43 1.78 4.57 0.52
C PHE A 43 1.15 5.81 -0.09
N LEU A 44 0.25 6.50 0.62
CA LEU A 44 -0.43 7.69 0.11
C LEU A 44 0.55 8.85 -0.06
N THR A 45 1.42 9.06 0.93
CA THR A 45 2.49 10.06 0.86
C THR A 45 3.45 9.75 -0.29
N SER A 46 3.83 8.48 -0.46
CA SER A 46 4.69 8.06 -1.57
C SER A 46 4.02 8.25 -2.92
N LEU A 47 2.75 7.87 -3.07
CA LEU A 47 1.97 8.02 -4.30
C LEU A 47 1.83 9.50 -4.70
N PHE A 48 1.60 10.39 -3.74
CA PHE A 48 1.57 11.83 -3.97
C PHE A 48 2.90 12.35 -4.56
N MET A 49 4.03 11.95 -3.97
CA MET A 49 5.36 12.31 -4.49
C MET A 49 5.60 11.73 -5.88
N VAL A 50 5.24 10.46 -6.11
CA VAL A 50 5.35 9.79 -7.41
C VAL A 50 4.59 10.57 -8.49
N GLN A 51 3.35 10.98 -8.21
CA GLN A 51 2.52 11.73 -9.16
C GLN A 51 3.12 13.10 -9.48
N ILE A 52 3.60 13.85 -8.48
CA ILE A 52 4.26 15.14 -8.70
C ILE A 52 5.50 14.97 -9.56
N ILE A 53 6.41 14.09 -9.17
CA ILE A 53 7.70 13.90 -9.86
C ILE A 53 7.47 13.40 -11.29
N PHE A 54 6.62 12.39 -11.47
CA PHE A 54 6.31 11.87 -12.80
C PHE A 54 5.72 12.96 -13.71
N ASN A 55 4.74 13.73 -13.23
CA ASN A 55 4.13 14.80 -14.01
C ASN A 55 5.14 15.89 -14.39
N GLU A 56 6.03 16.28 -13.47
CA GLU A 56 7.09 17.25 -13.76
C GLU A 56 8.10 16.73 -14.79
N LEU A 57 8.50 15.45 -14.70
CA LEU A 57 9.36 14.81 -15.69
C LEU A 57 8.69 14.73 -17.07
N LYS A 58 7.39 14.42 -17.12
CA LYS A 58 6.62 14.40 -18.37
C LYS A 58 6.45 15.78 -18.97
N LYS A 59 6.21 16.83 -18.18
CA LYS A 59 6.19 18.24 -18.65
C LYS A 59 7.52 18.64 -19.29
N ARG A 60 8.64 18.12 -18.79
CA ARG A 60 9.99 18.32 -19.35
C ARG A 60 10.31 17.41 -20.54
N ASN A 61 9.33 16.69 -21.08
CA ASN A 61 9.48 15.76 -22.21
C ASN A 61 10.48 14.60 -21.97
N VAL A 62 10.69 14.19 -20.71
CA VAL A 62 11.52 13.02 -20.42
C VAL A 62 10.82 11.75 -20.94
N LYS A 63 11.57 10.90 -21.65
CA LYS A 63 11.07 9.63 -22.20
C LYS A 63 10.77 8.65 -21.06
N SER A 64 9.60 8.00 -21.10
CA SER A 64 9.16 7.15 -19.99
C SER A 64 10.11 5.98 -19.68
N TRP A 65 10.76 5.40 -20.70
CA TRP A 65 11.75 4.33 -20.49
C TRP A 65 13.00 4.81 -19.73
N LEU A 66 13.43 6.06 -19.92
CA LEU A 66 14.54 6.64 -19.15
C LEU A 66 14.15 6.81 -17.68
N ILE A 67 12.91 7.25 -17.43
CA ILE A 67 12.38 7.39 -16.07
C ILE A 67 12.42 6.03 -15.36
N VAL A 68 11.99 4.96 -16.04
CA VAL A 68 12.02 3.59 -15.51
C VAL A 68 13.44 3.15 -15.16
N ILE A 69 14.39 3.29 -16.10
CA ILE A 69 15.78 2.84 -15.88
C ILE A 69 16.39 3.57 -14.67
N VAL A 70 16.33 4.91 -14.65
CA VAL A 70 16.91 5.70 -13.57
C VAL A 70 16.25 5.37 -12.23
N ALA A 71 14.93 5.23 -12.20
CA ALA A 71 14.20 4.98 -10.97
C ALA A 71 14.45 3.57 -10.40
N ILE A 72 14.56 2.55 -11.28
CA ILE A 72 14.99 1.19 -10.87
C ILE A 72 16.44 1.23 -10.37
N SER A 73 17.35 1.91 -11.07
CA SER A 73 18.75 2.02 -10.64
C SER A 73 18.87 2.62 -9.24
N ILE A 74 18.13 3.69 -8.94
CA ILE A 74 18.10 4.28 -7.59
C ILE A 74 17.59 3.26 -6.57
N ALA A 75 16.50 2.56 -6.86
CA ALA A 75 15.91 1.59 -5.93
C ALA A 75 16.84 0.40 -5.65
N VAL A 76 17.52 -0.12 -6.69
CA VAL A 76 18.51 -1.20 -6.59
C VAL A 76 19.74 -0.73 -5.79
N VAL A 77 20.26 0.47 -6.05
CA VAL A 77 21.37 1.02 -5.26
C VAL A 77 20.98 1.14 -3.79
N CYS A 78 19.77 1.64 -3.50
CA CYS A 78 19.29 1.71 -2.11
C CYS A 78 19.22 0.32 -1.46
N HIS A 79 18.80 -0.71 -2.22
CA HIS A 79 18.78 -2.08 -1.73
C HIS A 79 20.20 -2.63 -1.48
N MET A 80 21.13 -2.46 -2.42
CA MET A 80 22.50 -2.99 -2.33
C MET A 80 23.32 -2.38 -1.18
N PHE A 81 23.04 -1.13 -0.82
CA PHE A 81 23.73 -0.42 0.28
C PHE A 81 22.91 -0.40 1.58
N ASP A 82 21.84 -1.20 1.68
CA ASP A 82 20.95 -1.26 2.85
C ASP A 82 20.44 0.12 3.31
N ILE A 83 20.17 1.02 2.36
CA ILE A 83 19.66 2.36 2.62
C ILE A 83 18.16 2.26 2.94
N THR A 84 17.86 2.08 4.22
CA THR A 84 16.50 1.96 4.73
C THR A 84 15.83 3.30 5.03
N LYS A 85 16.61 4.38 5.17
CA LYS A 85 16.11 5.72 5.53
C LYS A 85 16.80 6.83 4.71
N PRO A 86 16.06 7.86 4.27
CA PRO A 86 14.59 7.97 4.34
C PRO A 86 13.91 6.95 3.40
N ALA A 87 12.87 6.27 3.87
CA ALA A 87 12.19 5.19 3.15
C ALA A 87 11.65 5.68 1.79
N TYR A 88 11.28 6.96 1.69
CA TYR A 88 10.84 7.58 0.46
C TYR A 88 11.84 7.45 -0.68
N LEU A 89 13.15 7.39 -0.41
CA LEU A 89 14.15 7.36 -1.48
C LEU A 89 13.96 6.13 -2.37
N ALA A 90 13.86 4.94 -1.75
CA ALA A 90 13.62 3.70 -2.47
C ALA A 90 12.15 3.52 -2.86
N ASN A 91 11.21 3.87 -1.97
CA ASN A 91 9.78 3.63 -2.21
C ASN A 91 9.23 4.52 -3.33
N VAL A 92 9.63 5.80 -3.36
CA VAL A 92 9.21 6.75 -4.40
C VAL A 92 9.91 6.44 -5.72
N SER A 93 11.20 6.08 -5.71
CA SER A 93 11.87 5.67 -6.95
C SER A 93 11.22 4.41 -7.52
N MET A 94 10.97 3.40 -6.69
CA MET A 94 10.26 2.19 -7.11
C MET A 94 8.85 2.50 -7.60
N GLY A 95 8.12 3.35 -6.88
CA GLY A 95 6.78 3.82 -7.27
C GLY A 95 6.78 4.53 -8.63
N ILE A 96 7.76 5.40 -8.90
CA ILE A 96 7.94 6.07 -10.19
C ILE A 96 8.21 5.06 -11.31
N ALA A 97 9.05 4.05 -11.06
CA ALA A 97 9.33 3.00 -12.03
C ALA A 97 8.05 2.24 -12.41
N LEU A 98 7.32 1.73 -11.42
CA LEU A 98 6.07 0.99 -11.62
C LEU A 98 4.98 1.87 -12.25
N TYR A 99 4.85 3.13 -11.83
CA TYR A 99 3.91 4.09 -12.40
C TYR A 99 4.22 4.36 -13.88
N SER A 100 5.50 4.55 -14.22
CA SER A 100 5.96 4.77 -15.59
C SER A 100 5.75 3.54 -16.47
N LEU A 101 5.97 2.34 -15.94
CA LEU A 101 5.69 1.07 -16.63
C LEU A 101 4.20 0.90 -16.87
N GLY A 102 3.36 1.17 -15.86
CA GLY A 102 1.90 1.17 -16.01
C GLY A 102 1.43 2.16 -17.08
N TYR A 103 2.03 3.35 -17.14
CA TYR A 103 1.77 4.33 -18.21
C TYR A 103 2.14 3.78 -19.60
N MET A 104 3.31 3.16 -19.73
CA MET A 104 3.79 2.60 -21.02
C MET A 104 2.98 1.37 -21.47
N LEU A 105 2.52 0.55 -20.52
CA LEU A 105 1.82 -0.71 -20.79
C LEU A 105 0.30 -0.55 -20.87
N ARG A 106 -0.23 0.65 -20.60
CA ARG A 106 -1.67 0.92 -20.44
C ARG A 106 -2.52 0.34 -21.56
N ASP A 107 -2.09 0.52 -22.80
CA ASP A 107 -2.87 0.15 -23.99
C ASP A 107 -2.59 -1.29 -24.44
N ILE A 108 -1.36 -1.77 -24.25
CA ILE A 108 -0.94 -3.11 -24.70
C ILE A 108 -1.21 -4.21 -23.69
N GLN A 109 -1.45 -3.89 -22.42
CA GLN A 109 -1.66 -4.89 -21.36
C GLN A 109 -2.84 -5.83 -21.65
N TYR A 110 -3.81 -5.42 -22.46
CA TYR A 110 -4.99 -6.23 -22.81
C TYR A 110 -4.85 -7.03 -24.10
N ASP A 111 -3.69 -6.98 -24.76
CA ASP A 111 -3.40 -7.84 -25.90
C ASP A 111 -3.25 -9.30 -25.43
N LYS A 112 -3.83 -10.25 -26.19
CA LYS A 112 -3.85 -11.67 -25.82
C LYS A 112 -2.44 -12.27 -25.71
N LYS A 113 -1.50 -11.83 -26.54
CA LYS A 113 -0.10 -12.31 -26.50
C LYS A 113 0.60 -11.74 -25.28
N VAL A 114 0.43 -10.45 -25.01
CA VAL A 114 0.99 -9.79 -23.83
C VAL A 114 0.45 -10.44 -22.55
N PHE A 115 -0.86 -10.69 -22.49
CA PHE A 115 -1.47 -11.42 -21.39
C PHE A 115 -0.92 -12.84 -21.26
N GLY A 116 -0.83 -13.62 -22.34
CA GLY A 116 -0.30 -14.98 -22.29
C GLY A 116 1.15 -15.04 -21.79
N VAL A 117 2.00 -14.13 -22.26
CA VAL A 117 3.39 -14.01 -21.78
C VAL A 117 3.44 -13.57 -20.33
N ALA A 118 2.66 -12.56 -19.94
CA ALA A 118 2.62 -12.06 -18.56
C ALA A 118 2.10 -13.12 -17.58
N PHE A 119 1.06 -13.87 -17.96
CA PHE A 119 0.51 -14.96 -17.16
C PHE A 119 1.53 -16.09 -16.99
N ALA A 120 2.16 -16.52 -18.08
CA ALA A 120 3.18 -17.57 -18.03
C ALA A 120 4.39 -17.13 -17.17
N ALA A 121 4.86 -15.90 -17.32
CA ALA A 121 5.95 -15.35 -16.51
C ALA A 121 5.55 -15.22 -15.03
N TYR A 122 4.35 -14.74 -14.74
CA TYR A 122 3.83 -14.64 -13.37
C TYR A 122 3.83 -16.00 -12.66
N ILE A 123 3.30 -17.04 -13.32
CA ILE A 123 3.27 -18.40 -12.78
C ILE A 123 4.68 -19.01 -12.71
N ALA A 124 5.52 -18.82 -13.72
CA ALA A 124 6.88 -19.35 -13.73
C ALA A 124 7.72 -18.79 -12.58
N ILE A 125 7.67 -17.47 -12.35
CA ILE A 125 8.37 -16.84 -11.23
C ILE A 125 7.82 -17.35 -9.90
N MET A 126 6.50 -17.47 -9.78
CA MET A 126 5.86 -17.99 -8.57
C MET A 126 6.28 -19.43 -8.22
N LEU A 127 6.55 -20.28 -9.22
CA LEU A 127 6.86 -21.71 -9.02
C LEU A 127 8.35 -22.03 -8.96
N ILE A 128 9.19 -21.31 -9.71
CA ILE A 128 10.63 -21.63 -9.85
C ILE A 128 11.46 -20.88 -8.81
N GLU A 129 11.32 -19.55 -8.77
CA GLU A 129 12.11 -18.68 -7.90
C GLU A 129 11.21 -17.55 -7.38
N PRO A 130 10.38 -17.84 -6.36
CA PRO A 130 9.44 -16.87 -5.81
C PRO A 130 10.19 -15.60 -5.43
N SER A 131 9.89 -14.50 -6.10
CA SER A 131 10.57 -13.22 -5.91
C SER A 131 9.53 -12.13 -5.70
N HIS A 132 9.55 -11.48 -4.54
CA HIS A 132 8.66 -10.36 -4.20
C HIS A 132 9.37 -9.32 -3.32
N ILE A 133 9.00 -8.06 -3.50
CA ILE A 133 9.58 -6.92 -2.79
C ILE A 133 8.50 -6.28 -1.92
N ASP A 134 8.83 -6.00 -0.66
CA ASP A 134 8.05 -5.07 0.16
C ASP A 134 8.38 -3.64 -0.30
N LEU A 135 7.40 -2.99 -0.94
CA LEU A 135 7.52 -1.63 -1.47
C LEU A 135 7.66 -0.54 -0.40
N ARG A 136 7.43 -0.86 0.88
CA ARG A 136 7.58 0.08 2.01
C ARG A 136 9.01 0.10 2.54
N THR A 137 9.64 -1.05 2.62
CA THR A 137 10.96 -1.22 3.22
C THR A 137 12.05 -1.47 2.18
N ASN A 138 11.66 -1.63 0.91
CA ASN A 138 12.55 -2.02 -0.17
C ASN A 138 13.30 -3.33 0.12
N THR A 139 12.65 -4.23 0.85
CA THR A 139 13.22 -5.52 1.25
C THR A 139 12.75 -6.60 0.31
N LEU A 140 13.70 -7.34 -0.23
CA LEU A 140 13.48 -8.53 -1.04
C LEU A 140 13.26 -9.73 -0.14
N ASN A 141 12.44 -10.68 -0.58
CA ASN A 141 12.27 -11.95 0.12
C ASN A 141 13.56 -12.79 0.13
N GLU A 142 13.65 -13.73 1.07
CA GLU A 142 14.80 -14.63 1.20
C GLU A 142 15.06 -15.37 -0.11
N ASN A 143 16.31 -15.30 -0.60
CA ASN A 143 16.78 -15.88 -1.86
C ASN A 143 16.08 -15.38 -3.13
N GLY A 144 15.34 -14.27 -3.06
CA GLY A 144 14.71 -13.68 -4.24
C GLY A 144 15.70 -12.93 -5.13
N CYS A 145 15.26 -12.63 -6.35
CA CYS A 145 15.97 -11.74 -7.28
C CYS A 145 15.19 -10.43 -7.45
N TYR A 146 15.85 -9.28 -7.28
CA TYR A 146 15.21 -7.97 -7.26
C TYR A 146 14.52 -7.61 -8.59
N ILE A 147 15.19 -7.88 -9.71
CA ILE A 147 14.62 -7.66 -11.05
C ILE A 147 13.48 -8.63 -11.32
N LEU A 148 13.60 -9.88 -10.84
CA LEU A 148 12.54 -10.87 -11.00
C LEU A 148 11.29 -10.50 -10.19
N ALA A 149 11.45 -9.93 -9.00
CA ALA A 149 10.36 -9.42 -8.20
C ALA A 149 9.63 -8.22 -8.85
N LEU A 150 10.36 -7.37 -9.57
CA LEU A 150 9.76 -6.31 -10.39
C LEU A 150 8.94 -6.88 -11.53
N LEU A 151 9.50 -7.83 -12.27
CA LEU A 151 8.80 -8.54 -13.35
C LEU A 151 7.56 -9.25 -12.82
N PHE A 152 7.68 -9.94 -11.70
CA PHE A 152 6.57 -10.62 -11.02
C PHE A 152 5.42 -9.65 -10.72
N SER A 153 5.73 -8.48 -10.16
CA SER A 153 4.74 -7.46 -9.82
C SER A 153 3.99 -6.93 -11.04
N ILE A 154 4.69 -6.65 -12.13
CA ILE A 154 4.10 -6.13 -13.39
C ILE A 154 3.27 -7.22 -14.08
N CYS A 155 3.82 -8.43 -14.20
CA CYS A 155 3.12 -9.57 -14.77
C CYS A 155 1.86 -9.94 -13.98
N GLY A 156 1.92 -9.84 -12.64
CA GLY A 156 0.77 -9.98 -11.76
C GLY A 156 -0.30 -8.92 -12.03
N CYS A 157 0.09 -7.65 -12.14
CA CYS A 157 -0.83 -6.56 -12.46
C CYS A 157 -1.54 -6.78 -13.82
N ILE A 158 -0.79 -7.12 -14.88
CA ILE A 158 -1.37 -7.42 -16.20
C ILE A 158 -2.33 -8.61 -16.12
N THR A 159 -1.92 -9.68 -15.44
CA THR A 159 -2.72 -10.90 -15.27
C THR A 159 -4.04 -10.60 -14.58
N VAL A 160 -3.98 -9.96 -13.41
CA VAL A 160 -5.14 -9.62 -12.59
C VAL A 160 -6.08 -8.69 -13.37
N ASN A 161 -5.55 -7.64 -14.00
CA ASN A 161 -6.36 -6.71 -14.80
C ASN A 161 -7.09 -7.40 -15.96
N ASN A 162 -6.45 -8.36 -16.63
CA ASN A 162 -7.09 -9.13 -17.71
C ASN A 162 -8.14 -10.11 -17.20
N ILE A 163 -7.89 -10.77 -16.07
CA ILE A 163 -8.87 -11.66 -15.43
C ILE A 163 -10.14 -10.85 -15.08
N PHE A 164 -9.98 -9.72 -14.38
CA PHE A 164 -11.11 -8.88 -13.97
C PHE A 164 -11.84 -8.22 -15.14
N LYS A 165 -11.20 -8.05 -16.31
CA LYS A 165 -11.88 -7.60 -17.53
C LYS A 165 -12.90 -8.61 -18.06
N HIS A 166 -12.72 -9.91 -17.79
CA HIS A 166 -13.61 -10.97 -18.27
C HIS A 166 -14.64 -11.43 -17.21
N ILE A 167 -14.46 -11.03 -15.95
CA ILE A 167 -15.43 -11.31 -14.88
C ILE A 167 -16.64 -10.38 -15.06
N PRO A 168 -17.89 -10.89 -15.01
CA PRO A 168 -19.08 -10.04 -15.10
C PRO A 168 -19.11 -9.02 -13.95
N HIS A 169 -19.81 -7.90 -14.14
CA HIS A 169 -19.88 -6.85 -13.14
C HIS A 169 -20.48 -7.37 -11.82
N LEU A 170 -19.63 -7.56 -10.81
CA LEU A 170 -20.03 -7.94 -9.45
C LEU A 170 -20.19 -6.66 -8.61
N PRO A 171 -21.42 -6.29 -8.18
CA PRO A 171 -21.66 -5.05 -7.45
C PRO A 171 -20.84 -4.93 -6.16
N PHE A 172 -20.67 -6.04 -5.43
CA PHE A 172 -19.88 -6.10 -4.20
C PHE A 172 -18.39 -5.76 -4.44
N LEU A 173 -17.75 -6.40 -5.43
CA LEU A 173 -16.34 -6.12 -5.75
C LEU A 173 -16.16 -4.69 -6.27
N THR A 174 -17.12 -4.20 -7.04
CA THR A 174 -17.11 -2.83 -7.56
C THR A 174 -17.20 -1.81 -6.42
N TYR A 175 -18.03 -2.07 -5.41
CA TYR A 175 -18.13 -1.23 -4.22
C TYR A 175 -16.81 -1.19 -3.44
N ILE A 176 -16.18 -2.35 -3.19
CA ILE A 176 -14.88 -2.41 -2.52
C ILE A 176 -13.82 -1.66 -3.34
N GLY A 177 -13.77 -1.89 -4.66
CA GLY A 177 -12.82 -1.22 -5.55
C GLY A 177 -12.97 0.30 -5.54
N LYS A 178 -14.22 0.81 -5.61
CA LYS A 178 -14.52 2.25 -5.60
C LYS A 178 -14.10 2.93 -4.29
N ASN A 179 -14.26 2.24 -3.16
CA ASN A 179 -13.90 2.76 -1.83
C ASN A 179 -12.57 2.19 -1.32
N SER A 180 -11.72 1.66 -2.21
CA SER A 180 -10.51 0.92 -1.85
C SER A 180 -9.54 1.72 -0.99
N MET A 181 -9.42 3.03 -1.23
CA MET A 181 -8.59 3.91 -0.40
C MET A 181 -9.14 4.06 1.03
N ASP A 182 -10.46 4.12 1.20
CA ASP A 182 -11.08 4.20 2.53
C ASP A 182 -10.86 2.88 3.29
N PHE A 183 -11.07 1.74 2.63
CA PHE A 183 -10.75 0.42 3.21
C PHE A 183 -9.26 0.31 3.58
N TYR A 184 -8.38 0.76 2.68
CA TYR A 184 -6.94 0.76 2.89
C TYR A 184 -6.53 1.60 4.10
N VAL A 185 -7.03 2.82 4.26
CA VAL A 185 -6.65 3.65 5.41
C VAL A 185 -7.31 3.20 6.72
N MET A 186 -8.53 2.67 6.67
CA MET A 186 -9.32 2.35 7.87
C MET A 186 -9.02 0.98 8.47
N HIS A 187 -8.63 -0.03 7.67
CA HIS A 187 -8.48 -1.39 8.20
C HIS A 187 -7.43 -1.48 9.33
N MET A 188 -6.32 -0.73 9.26
CA MET A 188 -5.33 -0.70 10.35
C MET A 188 -5.87 -0.10 11.64
N LEU A 189 -6.77 0.88 11.55
CA LEU A 189 -7.45 1.43 12.72
C LEU A 189 -8.39 0.40 13.34
N VAL A 190 -9.15 -0.31 12.50
CA VAL A 190 -10.07 -1.37 12.93
C VAL A 190 -9.30 -2.52 13.59
N LEU A 191 -8.23 -2.99 12.96
CA LEU A 191 -7.35 -4.02 13.52
C LEU A 191 -6.72 -3.55 14.84
N GLY A 192 -6.25 -2.30 14.90
CA GLY A 192 -5.70 -1.72 16.13
C GLY A 192 -6.69 -1.72 17.30
N VAL A 193 -7.95 -1.36 17.06
CA VAL A 193 -8.99 -1.41 18.11
C VAL A 193 -9.27 -2.84 18.54
N ILE A 194 -9.35 -3.79 17.59
CA ILE A 194 -9.61 -5.20 17.88
C ILE A 194 -8.48 -5.79 18.70
N THR A 195 -7.21 -5.55 18.35
CA THR A 195 -6.06 -6.11 19.07
C THR A 195 -5.87 -5.57 20.48
N MET A 196 -6.48 -4.43 20.81
CA MET A 196 -6.46 -3.87 22.18
C MET A 196 -7.39 -4.61 23.15
N LEU A 197 -8.33 -5.41 22.65
CA LEU A 197 -9.25 -6.18 23.49
C LEU A 197 -8.53 -7.40 24.11
N PRO A 198 -8.83 -7.76 25.36
CA PRO A 198 -8.14 -8.84 26.07
C PRO A 198 -8.70 -10.23 25.70
N TRP A 199 -8.61 -10.61 24.41
CA TRP A 199 -9.14 -11.86 23.88
C TRP A 199 -8.63 -13.11 24.61
N SER A 200 -7.37 -13.10 25.04
CA SER A 200 -6.74 -14.19 25.78
C SER A 200 -7.31 -14.35 27.19
N GLU A 201 -7.66 -13.24 27.86
CA GLU A 201 -8.31 -13.26 29.18
C GLU A 201 -9.74 -13.78 29.08
N TRP A 202 -10.40 -13.56 27.95
CA TRP A 202 -11.74 -14.08 27.64
C TRP A 202 -11.74 -15.51 27.10
N MET A 203 -10.57 -16.16 27.03
CA MET A 203 -10.39 -17.52 26.51
C MET A 203 -10.92 -17.72 25.08
N ILE A 204 -10.91 -16.66 24.25
CA ILE A 204 -11.40 -16.72 22.87
C ILE A 204 -10.29 -17.25 21.95
N PRO A 205 -10.55 -18.28 21.12
CA PRO A 205 -9.55 -18.83 20.20
C PRO A 205 -9.09 -17.83 19.14
N ASN A 206 -7.80 -17.85 18.79
CA ASN A 206 -7.21 -16.97 17.77
C ASN A 206 -7.87 -17.09 16.38
N SER A 207 -8.41 -18.27 16.03
CA SER A 207 -9.16 -18.47 14.78
C SER A 207 -10.45 -17.66 14.74
N VAL A 208 -11.14 -17.55 15.88
CA VAL A 208 -12.34 -16.73 16.03
C VAL A 208 -11.98 -15.25 15.98
N VAL A 209 -10.89 -14.85 16.66
CA VAL A 209 -10.37 -13.47 16.59
C VAL A 209 -10.03 -13.08 15.15
N PHE A 210 -9.37 -13.97 14.40
CA PHE A 210 -9.09 -13.74 12.98
C PHE A 210 -10.36 -13.59 12.14
N GLY A 211 -11.37 -14.44 12.37
CA GLY A 211 -12.68 -14.31 11.74
C GLY A 211 -13.34 -12.95 12.03
N VAL A 212 -13.29 -12.50 13.29
CA VAL A 212 -13.79 -11.18 13.72
C VAL A 212 -13.02 -10.06 13.01
N MET A 213 -11.69 -10.14 12.93
CA MET A 213 -10.86 -9.17 12.21
C MET A 213 -11.28 -9.04 10.73
N CYS A 214 -11.46 -10.16 10.03
CA CYS A 214 -11.89 -10.16 8.63
C CYS A 214 -13.28 -9.52 8.45
N ILE A 215 -14.25 -9.90 9.30
CA ILE A 215 -15.62 -9.36 9.24
C ILE A 215 -15.61 -7.87 9.57
N ALA A 216 -14.87 -7.45 10.58
CA ALA A 216 -14.79 -6.05 10.99
C ALA A 216 -14.13 -5.17 9.92
N CYS A 217 -13.04 -5.65 9.30
CA CYS A 217 -12.38 -4.92 8.20
C CYS A 217 -13.27 -4.77 6.95
N LEU A 218 -14.26 -5.63 6.75
CA LEU A 218 -15.24 -5.50 5.66
C LEU A 218 -16.41 -4.59 6.02
N THR A 219 -16.89 -4.67 7.27
CA THR A 219 -18.14 -4.01 7.70
C THR A 219 -17.92 -2.62 8.30
N VAL A 220 -16.90 -2.44 9.14
CA VAL A 220 -16.66 -1.19 9.86
C VAL A 220 -16.26 -0.04 8.93
N PRO A 221 -15.31 -0.21 7.96
CA PRO A 221 -15.01 0.85 7.01
C PRO A 221 -16.21 1.22 6.13
N ALA A 222 -17.00 0.23 5.69
CA ALA A 222 -18.21 0.48 4.90
C ALA A 222 -19.25 1.30 5.67
N PHE A 223 -19.49 0.93 6.95
CA PHE A 223 -20.41 1.63 7.83
C PHE A 223 -19.94 3.05 8.17
N LEU A 224 -18.65 3.23 8.51
CA LEU A 224 -18.08 4.53 8.81
C LEU A 224 -18.08 5.45 7.58
N GLY A 225 -17.76 4.90 6.40
CA GLY A 225 -17.86 5.64 5.13
C GLY A 225 -19.28 6.15 4.88
N TYR A 226 -20.29 5.29 5.07
CA TYR A 226 -21.70 5.68 4.94
C TYR A 226 -22.11 6.76 5.95
N LEU A 227 -21.72 6.61 7.21
CA LEU A 227 -22.01 7.60 8.26
C LEU A 227 -21.36 8.95 7.98
N LEU A 228 -20.10 8.97 7.53
CA LEU A 228 -19.38 10.20 7.22
C LEU A 228 -19.97 10.90 5.99
N GLU A 229 -20.45 10.17 4.99
CA GLU A 229 -21.17 10.72 3.84
C GLU A 229 -22.48 11.41 4.24
N HIS A 230 -23.21 10.87 5.21
CA HIS A 230 -24.50 11.42 5.68
C HIS A 230 -24.36 12.35 6.89
N SER A 231 -23.13 12.65 7.31
CA SER A 231 -22.83 13.54 8.42
C SER A 231 -22.48 14.93 7.94
N ARG A 232 -22.59 15.91 8.85
CA ARG A 232 -22.14 17.30 8.63
C ARG A 232 -20.63 17.41 8.37
N TYR A 233 -19.87 16.35 8.59
CA TYR A 233 -18.41 16.29 8.42
C TYR A 233 -17.96 15.64 7.11
N SER A 234 -18.84 15.47 6.12
CA SER A 234 -18.49 14.93 4.79
C SER A 234 -17.32 15.66 4.11
N TRP A 235 -17.11 16.94 4.44
CA TRP A 235 -15.96 17.74 3.98
C TRP A 235 -14.60 17.16 4.40
N VAL A 236 -14.53 16.42 5.52
CA VAL A 236 -13.31 15.76 6.00
C VAL A 236 -12.83 14.67 5.04
N LEU A 237 -13.77 14.07 4.29
CA LEU A 237 -13.47 13.10 3.23
C LEU A 237 -13.26 13.76 1.85
N GLY A 238 -13.13 15.09 1.79
CA GLY A 238 -13.00 15.82 0.53
C GLY A 238 -14.28 15.81 -0.34
N LYS A 239 -15.42 15.37 0.22
CA LYS A 239 -16.72 15.40 -0.45
C LYS A 239 -17.43 16.69 -0.06
N THR A 240 -17.51 17.65 -0.97
CA THR A 240 -18.35 18.83 -0.79
C THR A 240 -19.81 18.40 -0.87
N ASN A 241 -20.57 18.62 0.21
CA ASN A 241 -22.02 18.50 0.21
C ASN A 241 -22.57 19.29 -0.98
N LYS A 242 -23.27 18.60 -1.89
CA LYS A 242 -24.20 19.25 -2.81
C LYS A 242 -25.52 19.44 -2.09
#